data_AF-A0A2G8KFU2-F1
#
_entry.id   AF-A0A2G8KFU2-F1
#
_cell.length_a   1.000
_cell.length_b   1.000
_cell.length_c   1.000
_cell.angle_alpha   90.00
_cell.angle_beta   90.00
_cell.angle_gamma   90.00
#
_symmetry.space_group_name_H-M   'P 1'
#
loop_
_entity.id
_entity.type
_entity.pdbx_description
1 polymer ?
#
loop_
_entity_poly.entity_id
_entity_poly.type
_entity_poly.pdbx_seq_one_letter_code
_entity_poly.pdbx_strand_id
1 'polypeptide(L)'
;MPRGLMKTSPSSLVERVVQARTVSAKYAMRYFATVGGSSAETQVEKKVLASNPIMESIGNAKTTRNDNSSRFGKYIEISFNRQHNILGANMRTYLLEKSRVVYQAQDERNYHIFYQLCAAADQPEMAHLKLGHPDEFTYTSQGDSPTVDTIDDAKQFEETKDALNLLGNV
;
A
#
# COMPACT_ATOMS: atom_id res chain seq x y z
N MET A 1 -9.58 36.86 4.15
CA MET A 1 -9.95 35.83 3.15
C MET A 1 -10.47 34.60 3.89
N PRO A 2 -11.80 34.35 3.95
CA PRO A 2 -12.31 33.18 4.65
C PRO A 2 -12.15 31.92 3.81
N ARG A 3 -11.61 30.85 4.41
CA ARG A 3 -11.48 29.52 3.80
C ARG A 3 -12.87 28.92 3.62
N GLY A 4 -13.20 28.55 2.38
CA GLY A 4 -14.46 27.88 2.05
C GLY A 4 -14.55 26.51 2.73
N LEU A 5 -15.50 26.36 3.65
CA LEU A 5 -16.05 25.07 4.05
C LEU A 5 -16.74 24.45 2.85
N MET A 6 -16.18 23.36 2.32
CA MET A 6 -16.80 22.57 1.27
C MET A 6 -18.05 21.91 1.85
N LYS A 7 -19.23 22.28 1.33
CA LYS A 7 -20.54 21.81 1.76
C LYS A 7 -20.62 20.29 1.65
N THR A 8 -21.00 19.63 2.75
CA THR A 8 -21.37 18.21 2.77
C THR A 8 -22.71 18.02 2.06
N SER A 9 -22.77 17.12 1.07
CA SER A 9 -24.03 16.67 0.47
C SER A 9 -24.93 15.98 1.53
N PRO A 10 -26.26 16.18 1.56
CA PRO A 10 -27.14 15.67 2.63
C PRO A 10 -27.41 14.15 2.63
N SER A 11 -26.78 13.37 1.74
CA SER A 11 -27.17 11.99 1.45
C SER A 11 -26.30 10.89 2.06
N SER A 12 -25.13 11.19 2.64
CA SER A 12 -24.27 10.19 3.28
C SER A 12 -23.60 10.72 4.53
N LEU A 13 -23.61 9.90 5.61
CA LEU A 13 -22.77 10.14 6.77
C LEU A 13 -21.37 9.67 6.39
N VAL A 14 -20.43 10.61 6.24
CA VAL A 14 -19.02 10.28 6.04
C VAL A 14 -18.35 10.22 7.41
N GLU A 15 -18.27 9.02 8.00
CA GLU A 15 -17.41 8.80 9.16
C GLU A 15 -15.98 8.59 8.69
N ARG A 16 -15.09 9.46 9.17
CA ARG A 16 -13.68 9.49 8.75
C ARG A 16 -12.87 8.62 9.70
N VAL A 17 -12.39 7.46 9.24
CA VAL A 17 -11.42 6.67 10.00
C VAL A 17 -10.04 7.31 9.86
N VAL A 18 -9.49 7.77 10.99
CA VAL A 18 -8.19 8.45 11.03
C VAL A 18 -7.07 7.41 11.11
N GLN A 19 -6.14 7.52 10.17
CA GLN A 19 -4.78 6.99 10.15
C GLN A 19 -4.50 5.87 11.16
N ALA A 20 -4.78 4.65 10.76
CA ALA A 20 -4.47 3.46 11.53
C ALA A 20 -3.45 2.61 10.77
N ARG A 21 -2.42 2.12 11.48
CA ARG A 21 -1.61 0.98 11.00
C ARG A 21 -2.55 -0.11 10.49
N THR A 22 -2.15 -0.83 9.45
CA THR A 22 -2.98 -1.78 8.68
C THR A 22 -3.89 -2.67 9.56
N VAL A 23 -3.37 -3.11 10.71
CA VAL A 23 -4.10 -3.89 11.72
C VAL A 23 -5.22 -3.11 12.41
N SER A 24 -4.96 -1.90 12.89
CA SER A 24 -5.97 -1.07 13.56
C SER A 24 -7.07 -0.61 12.58
N ALA A 25 -6.73 -0.38 11.30
CA ALA A 25 -7.70 -0.02 10.27
C ALA A 25 -8.64 -1.20 9.99
N LYS A 26 -8.09 -2.42 9.95
CA LYS A 26 -8.88 -3.67 9.82
C LYS A 26 -9.88 -3.81 10.96
N TYR A 27 -9.43 -3.66 12.21
CA TYR A 27 -10.33 -3.80 13.37
C TYR A 27 -11.41 -2.72 13.41
N ALA A 28 -11.06 -1.47 13.05
CA ALA A 28 -12.05 -0.40 12.94
C ALA A 28 -13.12 -0.73 11.88
N MET A 29 -12.71 -1.17 10.68
CA MET A 29 -13.64 -1.58 9.62
C MET A 29 -14.55 -2.73 10.06
N ARG A 30 -13.97 -3.76 10.68
CA ARG A 30 -14.71 -4.92 11.20
C ARG A 30 -15.73 -4.50 12.25
N TYR A 31 -15.36 -3.59 13.15
CA TYR A 31 -16.23 -3.05 14.17
C TYR A 31 -17.43 -2.32 13.55
N PHE A 32 -17.17 -1.39 12.63
CA PHE A 32 -18.25 -0.64 11.97
C PHE A 32 -19.15 -1.54 11.12
N ALA A 33 -18.61 -2.53 10.41
CA ALA A 33 -19.40 -3.50 9.66
C ALA A 33 -20.33 -4.31 10.58
N THR A 34 -19.82 -4.77 11.74
CA THR A 34 -20.57 -5.55 12.72
C THR A 34 -21.71 -4.72 13.33
N VAL A 35 -21.42 -3.48 13.75
CA VAL A 35 -22.42 -2.58 14.34
C VAL A 35 -23.50 -2.17 13.31
N GLY A 36 -23.13 -2.07 12.03
CA GLY A 36 -24.06 -1.82 10.91
C GLY A 36 -24.94 -3.01 10.52
N GLY A 37 -24.82 -4.16 11.20
CA GLY A 37 -25.63 -5.35 10.94
C GLY A 37 -25.07 -6.30 9.87
N SER A 38 -23.87 -6.06 9.35
CA SER A 38 -23.13 -7.02 8.53
C SER A 38 -22.26 -7.92 9.42
N SER A 39 -22.66 -9.18 9.57
CA SER A 39 -21.88 -10.21 10.28
C SER A 39 -20.77 -10.84 9.45
N ALA A 40 -20.76 -10.58 8.13
CA ALA A 40 -19.78 -11.11 7.19
C ALA A 40 -18.81 -10.04 6.70
N GLU A 41 -17.59 -10.46 6.35
CA GLU A 41 -16.57 -9.60 5.74
C GLU A 41 -17.10 -8.97 4.44
N THR A 42 -17.11 -7.63 4.39
CA THR A 42 -17.66 -6.92 3.23
C THR A 42 -16.69 -6.97 2.05
N GLN A 43 -17.21 -6.88 0.83
CA GLN A 43 -16.36 -6.75 -0.37
C GLN A 43 -15.47 -5.50 -0.32
N VAL A 44 -15.94 -4.43 0.34
CA VAL A 44 -15.16 -3.21 0.57
C VAL A 44 -13.98 -3.48 1.51
N GLU A 45 -14.20 -4.19 2.63
CA GLU A 45 -13.13 -4.60 3.55
C GLU A 45 -12.06 -5.41 2.81
N LYS A 46 -12.46 -6.41 2.01
CA LYS A 46 -11.54 -7.21 1.19
C LYS A 46 -10.71 -6.37 0.24
N LYS A 47 -11.32 -5.44 -0.49
CA LYS A 47 -10.61 -4.56 -1.43
C LYS A 47 -9.66 -3.60 -0.71
N VAL A 48 -10.07 -3.03 0.43
CA VAL A 48 -9.17 -2.18 1.23
C VAL A 48 -7.98 -2.99 1.76
N LEU A 49 -8.20 -4.22 2.21
CA LEU A 49 -7.11 -5.08 2.69
C LEU A 49 -6.18 -5.51 1.55
N ALA A 50 -6.73 -5.85 0.39
CA ALA A 50 -5.97 -6.22 -0.80
C ALA A 50 -5.13 -5.06 -1.37
N SER A 51 -5.45 -3.80 -1.04
CA SER A 51 -4.61 -2.68 -1.44
C SER A 51 -3.27 -2.61 -0.70
N ASN A 52 -3.11 -3.30 0.44
CA ASN A 52 -1.91 -3.14 1.26
C ASN A 52 -0.64 -3.68 0.59
N PRO A 53 -0.59 -4.92 0.04
CA PRO A 53 0.61 -5.39 -0.66
C PRO A 53 1.07 -4.42 -1.76
N ILE A 54 0.14 -3.84 -2.52
CA ILE A 54 0.43 -2.84 -3.55
C ILE A 54 1.01 -1.56 -2.95
N MET A 55 0.38 -1.02 -1.91
CA MET A 55 0.82 0.23 -1.29
C MET A 55 2.16 0.07 -0.55
N GLU A 56 2.42 -1.10 0.02
CA GLU A 56 3.68 -1.42 0.67
C GLU A 56 4.79 -1.62 -0.37
N SER A 57 4.53 -2.31 -1.48
CA SER A 57 5.55 -2.53 -2.52
C SER A 57 6.04 -1.22 -3.14
N ILE A 58 5.15 -0.28 -3.44
CA ILE A 58 5.50 1.00 -4.10
C ILE A 58 5.81 2.14 -3.13
N GLY A 59 5.52 1.97 -1.84
CA GLY A 59 5.52 3.06 -0.85
C GLY A 59 6.35 2.79 0.40
N ASN A 60 6.75 1.55 0.65
CA ASN A 60 7.62 1.19 1.75
C ASN A 60 9.02 0.79 1.25
N ALA A 61 10.00 0.96 2.12
CA ALA A 61 11.39 0.61 1.86
C ALA A 61 12.10 0.18 3.15
N LYS A 62 13.22 -0.54 3.00
CA LYS A 62 14.12 -0.82 4.11
C LYS A 62 14.94 0.43 4.46
N THR A 63 14.94 0.76 5.74
CA THR A 63 15.76 1.81 6.36
C THR A 63 16.62 1.20 7.45
N THR A 64 17.58 1.96 7.96
CA THR A 64 18.44 1.52 9.09
C THR A 64 17.67 1.13 10.37
N ARG A 65 16.42 1.59 10.52
CA ARG A 65 15.61 1.36 11.74
C ARG A 65 14.44 0.39 11.56
N ASN A 66 14.04 0.15 10.32
CA ASN A 66 12.85 -0.63 10.00
C ASN A 66 12.94 -1.16 8.56
N ASP A 67 12.80 -2.47 8.43
CA ASP A 67 12.85 -3.20 7.16
C ASP A 67 11.67 -2.89 6.23
N ASN A 68 10.52 -2.49 6.78
CA ASN A 68 9.30 -2.18 6.03
C ASN A 68 8.76 -0.79 6.44
N SER A 69 9.55 0.25 6.17
CA SER A 69 9.26 1.63 6.58
C SER A 69 8.42 2.35 5.53
N SER A 70 7.19 2.76 5.88
CA SER A 70 6.37 3.59 5.00
C SER A 70 6.99 4.97 4.77
N ARG A 71 7.17 5.32 3.50
CA ARG A 71 7.77 6.59 3.05
C ARG A 71 6.74 7.52 2.43
N PHE A 72 5.49 7.36 2.85
CA PHE A 72 4.35 8.18 2.48
C PHE A 72 3.30 8.15 3.61
N GLY A 73 2.46 9.18 3.67
CA GLY A 73 1.25 9.19 4.48
C GLY A 73 0.08 8.56 3.74
N LYS A 74 -0.68 7.70 4.43
CA LYS A 74 -1.90 7.06 3.90
C LYS A 74 -3.12 7.50 4.71
N TYR A 75 -4.20 7.86 4.02
CA TYR A 75 -5.49 8.19 4.60
C TYR A 75 -6.59 7.42 3.90
N ILE A 76 -7.46 6.76 4.66
CA ILE A 76 -8.55 5.94 4.12
C ILE A 76 -9.86 6.50 4.66
N GLU A 77 -10.69 7.03 3.77
CA GLU A 77 -12.06 7.47 4.05
C GLU A 77 -13.00 6.29 3.84
N ILE A 78 -13.92 6.05 4.78
CA ILE A 78 -14.95 5.01 4.66
C ILE A 78 -16.30 5.70 4.60
N SER A 79 -17.09 5.38 3.58
CA SER A 79 -18.41 5.97 3.39
C SER A 79 -19.47 5.05 3.98
N PHE A 80 -20.41 5.63 4.74
CA PHE A 80 -21.53 4.89 5.33
C PHE A 80 -22.87 5.44 4.84
N ASN A 81 -23.88 4.57 4.77
CA ASN A 81 -25.26 4.99 4.63
C ASN A 81 -25.87 5.36 5.99
N ARG A 82 -27.11 5.85 5.99
CA ARG A 82 -27.83 6.24 7.22
C ARG A 82 -28.11 5.06 8.16
N GLN A 83 -28.02 3.83 7.66
CA GLN A 83 -28.15 2.59 8.42
C GLN A 83 -26.79 2.04 8.87
N HIS A 84 -25.72 2.83 8.81
CA HIS A 84 -24.34 2.46 9.19
C HIS A 84 -23.75 1.28 8.40
N ASN A 85 -24.28 1.01 7.20
CA ASN A 85 -23.66 0.05 6.30
C ASN A 85 -22.54 0.72 5.49
N ILE A 86 -21.44 0.00 5.27
CA ILE A 86 -20.31 0.45 4.45
C ILE A 86 -20.75 0.52 2.98
N LEU A 87 -20.68 1.72 2.39
CA LEU A 87 -20.96 1.98 0.98
C LEU A 87 -19.70 1.84 0.11
N GLY A 88 -18.53 2.13 0.68
CA GLY A 88 -17.28 2.15 -0.06
C GLY A 88 -16.13 2.75 0.74
N ALA A 89 -14.95 2.76 0.15
CA ALA A 89 -13.75 3.37 0.72
C ALA A 89 -13.00 4.17 -0.35
N ASN A 90 -12.33 5.23 0.09
CA ASN A 90 -11.47 6.06 -0.75
C ASN A 90 -10.12 6.24 -0.07
N MET A 91 -9.02 6.04 -0.81
CA MET A 91 -7.67 6.19 -0.29
C MET A 91 -7.02 7.46 -0.85
N ARG A 92 -6.37 8.22 0.01
CA ARG A 92 -5.53 9.36 -0.35
C ARG A 92 -4.12 9.17 0.19
N THR A 93 -3.14 9.55 -0.60
CA THR A 93 -1.73 9.49 -0.25
C THR A 93 -1.13 10.88 -0.15
N TYR A 94 -0.13 11.05 0.71
CA TYR A 94 0.52 12.32 0.96
C TYR A 94 2.02 12.12 1.16
N LEU A 95 2.82 13.14 0.82
CA LEU A 95 4.24 13.24 1.22
C LEU A 95 5.09 12.00 0.86
N LEU A 96 4.96 11.47 -0.35
CA LEU A 96 5.85 10.42 -0.85
C LEU A 96 7.29 10.95 -0.90
N GLU A 97 8.24 10.22 -0.32
CA GLU A 97 9.67 10.55 -0.31
C GLU A 97 10.33 10.32 -1.68
N LYS A 98 10.11 11.24 -2.62
CA LYS A 98 10.60 11.14 -4.00
C LYS A 98 12.11 10.96 -4.12
N SER A 99 12.90 11.51 -3.20
CA SER A 99 14.37 11.40 -3.21
C SER A 99 14.85 9.95 -3.12
N ARG A 100 14.08 9.07 -2.47
CA ARG A 100 14.43 7.66 -2.29
C ARG A 100 14.58 6.91 -3.61
N VAL A 101 13.90 7.36 -4.68
CA VAL A 101 13.98 6.71 -5.98
C VAL A 101 15.39 6.80 -6.56
N VAL A 102 16.10 7.90 -6.31
CA VAL A 102 17.40 8.17 -6.94
C VAL A 102 18.57 8.15 -5.96
N TYR A 103 18.29 8.11 -4.65
CA TYR A 103 19.31 8.10 -3.61
C TYR A 103 18.93 7.18 -2.45
N GLN A 104 19.89 6.37 -2.00
CA GLN A 104 19.79 5.56 -0.81
C GLN A 104 21.07 5.73 0.03
N ALA A 105 20.92 5.86 1.35
CA ALA A 105 22.07 5.83 2.26
C ALA A 105 22.55 4.39 2.44
N GLN A 106 23.76 4.22 3.00
CA GLN A 106 24.29 2.91 3.39
C GLN A 106 23.27 2.14 4.25
N ASP A 107 23.13 0.85 3.99
CA ASP A 107 22.17 -0.04 4.62
C ASP A 107 20.70 0.38 4.43
N GLU A 108 20.37 1.15 3.40
CA GLU A 108 18.99 1.41 2.99
C GLU A 108 18.69 0.84 1.61
N ARG A 109 17.41 0.54 1.36
CA ARG A 109 16.93 0.15 0.03
C ARG A 109 16.10 1.25 -0.61
N ASN A 110 15.94 1.14 -1.92
CA ASN A 110 14.86 1.80 -2.64
C ASN A 110 13.51 1.14 -2.27
N TYR A 111 12.41 1.56 -2.90
CA TYR A 111 11.10 0.93 -2.71
C TYR A 111 11.12 -0.57 -3.06
N HIS A 112 10.38 -1.37 -2.29
CA HIS A 112 10.42 -2.83 -2.39
C HIS A 112 10.12 -3.35 -3.80
N ILE A 113 9.22 -2.69 -4.55
CA ILE A 113 8.83 -3.12 -5.90
C ILE A 113 10.03 -3.27 -6.86
N PHE A 114 11.12 -2.50 -6.69
CA PHE A 114 12.30 -2.65 -7.55
C PHE A 114 13.04 -3.97 -7.30
N TYR A 115 13.16 -4.38 -6.04
CA TYR A 115 13.81 -5.63 -5.65
C TYR A 115 12.92 -6.83 -5.98
N GLN A 116 11.59 -6.68 -5.79
CA GLN A 116 10.58 -7.66 -6.23
C GLN A 116 10.64 -7.91 -7.75
N LEU A 117 10.77 -6.85 -8.55
CA LEU A 117 10.95 -6.97 -10.01
C LEU A 117 12.27 -7.68 -10.37
N CYS A 118 13.39 -7.31 -9.73
CA CYS A 118 14.68 -7.97 -9.96
C CYS A 118 14.63 -9.46 -9.58
N ALA A 119 13.95 -9.81 -8.49
CA ALA A 119 13.75 -11.21 -8.07
C ALA A 119 12.88 -12.01 -9.05
N ALA A 120 12.05 -11.33 -9.85
CA ALA A 120 11.22 -11.92 -10.89
C ALA A 120 11.87 -11.92 -12.29
N ALA A 121 13.16 -11.54 -12.41
CA ALA A 121 13.83 -11.39 -13.70
C ALA A 121 13.80 -12.66 -14.56
N ASP A 122 13.84 -13.84 -13.94
CA ASP A 122 13.83 -15.13 -14.63
C ASP A 122 12.43 -15.57 -15.10
N GLN A 123 11.36 -14.84 -14.72
CA GLN A 123 10.01 -15.15 -15.18
C GLN A 123 9.88 -14.85 -16.69
N PRO A 124 9.33 -15.77 -17.51
CA PRO A 124 9.20 -15.57 -18.95
C PRO A 124 8.47 -14.29 -19.34
N GLU A 125 7.45 -13.90 -18.58
CA GLU A 125 6.69 -12.66 -18.78
C GLU A 125 7.54 -11.39 -18.56
N MET A 126 8.62 -11.46 -17.78
CA MET A 126 9.49 -10.33 -17.46
C MET A 126 10.66 -10.17 -18.43
N ALA A 127 10.91 -11.15 -19.32
CA ALA A 127 12.07 -11.17 -20.22
C ALA A 127 12.23 -9.90 -21.07
N HIS A 128 11.11 -9.26 -21.45
CA HIS A 128 11.11 -8.03 -22.24
C HIS A 128 11.64 -6.80 -21.47
N LEU A 129 11.63 -6.83 -20.14
CA LEU A 129 12.10 -5.74 -19.28
C LEU A 129 13.63 -5.76 -19.07
N LYS A 130 14.31 -6.85 -19.45
CA LYS A 130 15.77 -7.02 -19.32
C LYS A 130 16.26 -6.71 -17.90
N LEU A 131 15.58 -7.30 -16.91
CA LEU A 131 15.92 -7.20 -15.50
C LEU A 131 17.13 -8.10 -15.17
N GLY A 132 17.83 -7.76 -14.09
CA GLY A 132 19.00 -8.47 -13.61
C GLY A 132 19.09 -8.36 -12.08
N HIS A 133 20.27 -8.60 -11.52
CA HIS A 133 20.50 -8.46 -10.08
C HIS A 133 20.34 -6.98 -9.65
N PRO A 134 19.81 -6.67 -8.44
CA PRO A 134 19.67 -5.29 -7.97
C PRO A 134 20.95 -4.46 -8.00
N ASP A 135 22.12 -5.09 -7.89
CA ASP A 135 23.41 -4.40 -7.93
C ASP A 135 23.79 -3.89 -9.32
N GLU A 136 23.16 -4.40 -10.38
CA GLU A 136 23.39 -3.95 -11.76
C GLU A 136 22.79 -2.57 -12.04
N PHE A 137 21.87 -2.09 -11.20
CA PHE A 137 21.18 -0.82 -11.40
C PHE A 137 21.59 0.21 -10.34
N THR A 138 22.03 1.38 -10.80
CA THR A 138 22.42 2.51 -9.94
C THR A 138 21.35 2.91 -8.92
N TYR A 139 20.07 2.74 -9.22
CA TYR A 139 18.99 3.15 -8.31
C TYR A 139 18.60 2.09 -7.28
N THR A 140 19.23 0.91 -7.28
CA THR A 140 19.02 -0.14 -6.28
C THR A 140 20.29 -0.56 -5.54
N SER A 141 21.47 -0.19 -6.05
CA SER A 141 22.77 -0.61 -5.52
C SER A 141 23.44 0.36 -4.54
N GLN A 142 22.98 1.62 -4.42
CA GLN A 142 23.69 2.66 -3.64
C GLN A 142 23.81 2.37 -2.15
N GLY A 143 22.83 1.65 -1.58
CA GLY A 143 22.79 1.34 -0.16
C GLY A 143 23.48 0.04 0.23
N ASP A 144 24.07 -0.70 -0.74
CA ASP A 144 24.83 -1.93 -0.51
C ASP A 144 24.09 -2.96 0.37
N SER A 145 22.77 -3.07 0.16
CA SER A 145 21.87 -3.92 0.92
C SER A 145 20.84 -4.55 -0.05
N PRO A 146 21.26 -5.42 -0.98
CA PRO A 146 20.37 -5.97 -2.00
C PRO A 146 19.27 -6.86 -1.40
N THR A 147 19.56 -7.53 -0.28
CA THR A 147 18.64 -8.43 0.43
C THR A 147 18.29 -7.91 1.83
N VAL A 148 17.21 -8.44 2.40
CA VAL A 148 16.76 -8.19 3.78
C VAL A 148 16.26 -9.51 4.36
N ASP A 149 16.81 -9.96 5.48
CA ASP A 149 16.55 -11.29 6.05
C ASP A 149 15.06 -11.57 6.33
N THR A 150 14.28 -10.53 6.62
CA THR A 150 12.86 -10.62 6.94
C THR A 150 11.95 -10.62 5.71
N ILE A 151 12.49 -10.47 4.50
CA ILE A 151 11.75 -10.23 3.26
C ILE A 151 12.17 -11.22 2.17
N ASP A 152 11.18 -11.91 1.60
CA ASP A 152 11.31 -12.68 0.35
C ASP A 152 10.70 -11.86 -0.78
N ASP A 153 11.55 -11.21 -1.57
CA ASP A 153 11.13 -10.29 -2.65
C ASP A 153 10.40 -11.03 -3.78
N ALA A 154 10.74 -12.29 -4.09
CA ALA A 154 10.04 -13.07 -5.11
C ALA A 154 8.62 -13.42 -4.66
N LYS A 155 8.47 -13.87 -3.41
CA LYS A 155 7.15 -14.15 -2.83
C LYS A 155 6.28 -12.87 -2.75
N GLN A 156 6.86 -11.76 -2.29
CA GLN A 156 6.12 -10.50 -2.20
C GLN A 156 5.72 -9.93 -3.58
N PHE A 157 6.48 -10.26 -4.63
CA PHE A 157 6.10 -9.91 -5.99
C PHE A 157 4.81 -10.63 -6.42
N GLU A 158 4.69 -11.93 -6.14
CA GLU A 158 3.47 -12.68 -6.42
C GLU A 158 2.29 -12.18 -5.59
N GLU A 159 2.49 -11.88 -4.30
CA GLU A 159 1.44 -11.25 -3.46
C GLU A 159 0.98 -9.89 -4.03
N THR A 160 1.90 -9.12 -4.62
CA THR A 160 1.59 -7.85 -5.28
C THR A 160 0.80 -8.07 -6.58
N LYS A 161 1.18 -9.07 -7.40
CA LYS A 161 0.45 -9.45 -8.62
C LYS A 161 -0.98 -9.90 -8.29
N ASP A 162 -1.14 -10.76 -7.29
CA ASP A 162 -2.44 -11.25 -6.84
C ASP A 162 -3.33 -10.10 -6.34
N ALA A 163 -2.76 -9.18 -5.57
CA ALA A 163 -3.45 -7.98 -5.11
C ALA A 163 -3.90 -7.09 -6.29
N LEU A 164 -3.04 -6.87 -7.28
CA LEU A 164 -3.38 -6.09 -8.48
C LEU A 164 -4.50 -6.76 -9.28
N ASN A 165 -4.45 -8.08 -9.46
CA ASN A 165 -5.49 -8.84 -10.15
C ASN A 165 -6.83 -8.76 -9.42
N LEU A 166 -6.84 -8.90 -8.09
CA LEU A 166 -8.06 -8.83 -7.28
C LEU A 166 -8.71 -7.45 -7.33
N LEU A 167 -7.93 -6.37 -7.42
CA LEU A 167 -8.45 -5.00 -7.51
C LEU A 167 -8.76 -4.54 -8.94
N GLY A 168 -8.01 -5.04 -9.93
CA GLY A 168 -8.12 -4.67 -11.34
C GLY A 168 -9.24 -5.38 -12.10
N ASN A 169 -9.70 -6.54 -11.62
CA ASN A 169 -10.92 -7.18 -12.11
C ASN A 169 -12.15 -6.41 -11.58
N VAL A 170 -12.63 -5.44 -12.37
CA VAL A 170 -13.90 -4.73 -12.19
C VAL A 170 -14.92 -5.19 -13.21
#